data_AF-A0A1B1ZR61-F1
#
_entry.id   AF-A0A1B1ZR61-F1
#
_cell.length_a   1.000
_cell.length_b   1.000
_cell.length_c   1.000
_cell.angle_alpha   90.00
_cell.angle_beta   90.00
_cell.angle_gamma   90.00
#
_symmetry.space_group_name_H-M   'P 1'
#
loop_
_entity.id
_entity.type
_entity.pdbx_description
1 polymer ?
#
loop_
_entity_poly.entity_id
_entity_poly.type
_entity_poly.pdbx_seq_one_letter_code
_entity_poly.pdbx_strand_id
1 'polypeptide(L)'
;MGEPHLLVHCTLGQITVDGDEARLAHIEHLAGDPALRPEFASVDVGSTNIDRYIAEERRFATTDRSYVNSTGTLIHFLTRMRELGVRPVLACWSIPFVRMLEPFFQMQLLDGPAYVLLVHTEAPVLGGHPATAAGLRAYLDTLPRDRPIQWTVNGKPANILATAAEAIRLGGHVAIGIGDYPYPELGLPTNAELVARVADLARSLGREVATPEEAREMLGLRTGRIGG
;
A
#
# COMPACT_ATOMS: atom_id res chain seq x y z
N MET A 1 -13.10 5.82 27.16
CA MET A 1 -12.05 5.87 26.13
C MET A 1 -12.77 6.26 24.84
N GLY A 2 -12.40 7.39 24.23
CA GLY A 2 -12.99 7.78 22.93
C GLY A 2 -12.61 6.75 21.86
N GLU A 3 -13.41 6.62 20.81
CA GLU A 3 -13.06 5.79 19.67
C GLU A 3 -11.70 6.21 19.12
N PRO A 4 -10.77 5.26 18.84
CA PRO A 4 -9.50 5.62 18.23
C PRO A 4 -9.76 6.19 16.84
N HIS A 5 -9.31 7.43 16.62
CA HIS A 5 -9.37 8.07 15.31
C HIS A 5 -8.29 7.48 14.39
N LEU A 6 -8.53 6.24 13.93
CA LEU A 6 -7.72 5.57 12.93
C LEU A 6 -7.63 6.41 11.64
N LEU A 7 -6.51 6.26 10.93
CA LEU A 7 -6.32 6.91 9.63
C LEU A 7 -7.15 6.16 8.58
N VAL A 8 -7.76 6.89 7.66
CA VAL A 8 -8.60 6.33 6.61
C VAL A 8 -7.82 6.24 5.31
N HIS A 9 -7.81 5.04 4.72
CA HIS A 9 -7.15 4.74 3.45
C HIS A 9 -8.14 4.14 2.46
N CYS A 10 -8.39 4.85 1.36
CA CYS A 10 -9.33 4.44 0.32
C CYS A 10 -8.63 3.81 -0.90
N THR A 11 -9.27 2.82 -1.51
CA THR A 11 -8.90 2.30 -2.84
C THR A 11 -9.43 3.22 -3.93
N LEU A 12 -8.83 3.20 -5.13
CA LEU A 12 -9.36 3.87 -6.34
C LEU A 12 -10.22 2.95 -7.21
N GLY A 13 -10.37 1.68 -6.84
CA GLY A 13 -11.28 0.77 -7.52
C GLY A 13 -10.89 0.37 -8.96
N GLN A 14 -9.61 0.41 -9.34
CA GLN A 14 -9.15 0.16 -10.73
C GLN A 14 -9.83 -1.05 -11.39
N ILE A 15 -9.85 -2.21 -10.73
CA ILE A 15 -10.32 -3.45 -11.36
C ILE A 15 -11.83 -3.41 -11.65
N THR A 16 -12.56 -2.51 -10.99
CA THR A 16 -14.01 -2.44 -10.99
C THR A 16 -14.55 -1.16 -11.61
N VAL A 17 -13.70 -0.19 -11.91
CA VAL A 17 -14.08 1.16 -12.35
C VAL A 17 -13.24 1.54 -13.57
N ASP A 18 -13.93 1.77 -14.69
CA ASP A 18 -13.29 2.17 -15.94
C ASP A 18 -13.07 3.68 -16.00
N GLY A 19 -11.84 4.08 -16.33
CA GLY A 19 -11.48 5.47 -16.57
C GLY A 19 -10.92 6.20 -15.35
N ASP A 20 -9.91 7.04 -15.59
CA ASP A 20 -9.13 7.70 -14.53
C ASP A 20 -9.98 8.66 -13.68
N GLU A 21 -10.88 9.41 -14.29
CA GLU A 21 -11.80 10.33 -13.59
C GLU A 21 -12.75 9.56 -12.65
N ALA A 22 -13.33 8.46 -13.13
CA ALA A 22 -14.26 7.66 -12.34
C ALA A 22 -13.58 7.02 -11.13
N ARG A 23 -12.29 6.67 -11.26
CA ARG A 23 -11.47 6.12 -10.18
C ARG A 23 -11.14 7.14 -9.09
N LEU A 24 -11.13 8.44 -9.40
CA LEU A 24 -10.91 9.51 -8.42
C LEU A 24 -12.21 10.09 -7.87
N ALA A 25 -13.34 9.94 -8.58
CA ALA A 25 -14.59 10.64 -8.29
C ALA A 25 -15.05 10.52 -6.83
N HIS A 26 -14.94 9.35 -6.21
CA HIS A 26 -15.31 9.19 -4.80
C HIS A 26 -14.30 9.85 -3.85
N ILE A 27 -13.01 9.88 -4.19
CA ILE A 27 -12.00 10.61 -3.41
C ILE A 27 -12.27 12.12 -3.47
N GLU A 28 -12.60 12.65 -4.65
CA GLU A 28 -12.97 14.06 -4.81
C GLU A 28 -14.22 14.41 -4.01
N HIS A 29 -15.24 13.55 -4.09
CA HIS A 29 -16.48 13.73 -3.34
C HIS A 29 -16.22 13.77 -1.83
N LEU A 30 -15.45 12.81 -1.30
CA LEU A 30 -15.10 12.74 0.12
C LEU A 30 -14.22 13.91 0.55
N ALA A 31 -13.27 14.33 -0.28
CA ALA A 31 -12.38 15.45 0.01
C ALA A 31 -13.09 16.81 0.05
N GLY A 32 -14.29 16.92 -0.55
CA GLY A 32 -15.14 18.11 -0.47
C GLY A 32 -15.67 18.40 0.94
N ASP A 33 -15.71 17.41 1.82
CA ASP A 33 -16.05 17.57 3.24
C ASP A 33 -14.81 17.27 4.11
N PRO A 34 -14.26 18.26 4.83
CA PRO A 34 -13.12 18.03 5.72
C PRO A 34 -13.31 16.92 6.76
N ALA A 35 -14.55 16.59 7.15
CA ALA A 35 -14.86 15.51 8.08
C ALA A 35 -14.85 14.11 7.44
N LEU A 36 -14.96 14.03 6.11
CA LEU A 36 -15.00 12.77 5.35
C LEU A 36 -13.74 12.54 4.52
N ARG A 37 -12.92 13.58 4.35
CA ARG A 37 -11.68 13.53 3.56
C ARG A 37 -10.75 12.43 4.09
N PRO A 38 -10.37 11.44 3.26
CA PRO A 38 -9.43 10.41 3.67
C PRO A 38 -8.02 10.98 3.80
N GLU A 39 -7.24 10.48 4.76
CA GLU A 39 -5.81 10.80 4.81
C GLU A 39 -5.05 10.20 3.62
N PHE A 40 -5.47 9.02 3.14
CA PHE A 40 -4.79 8.29 2.07
C PHE A 40 -5.69 7.78 0.95
N ALA A 41 -5.11 7.67 -0.24
CA ALA A 41 -5.65 6.88 -1.33
C ALA A 41 -4.54 6.10 -2.06
N SER A 42 -4.82 4.86 -2.50
CA SER A 42 -3.83 4.02 -3.19
C SER A 42 -3.54 4.51 -4.61
N VAL A 43 -2.27 4.56 -5.00
CA VAL A 43 -1.83 4.73 -6.38
C VAL A 43 -0.88 3.58 -6.72
N ASP A 44 -1.32 2.66 -7.56
CA ASP A 44 -0.48 1.59 -8.09
C ASP A 44 0.45 2.16 -9.17
N VAL A 45 1.74 2.25 -8.86
CA VAL A 45 2.76 3.09 -9.54
C VAL A 45 3.24 2.48 -10.88
N GLY A 46 2.36 1.85 -11.64
CA GLY A 46 2.69 1.19 -12.89
C GLY A 46 1.65 0.20 -13.36
N SER A 47 2.07 -0.68 -14.27
CA SER A 47 1.23 -1.72 -14.86
C SER A 47 1.83 -3.12 -14.68
N THR A 48 0.98 -4.11 -14.41
CA THR A 48 1.39 -5.53 -14.29
C THR A 48 0.23 -6.46 -14.64
N ASN A 49 0.52 -7.70 -15.00
CA ASN A 49 -0.52 -8.72 -15.23
C ASN A 49 -1.01 -9.27 -13.89
N ILE A 50 -2.31 -9.46 -13.78
CA ILE A 50 -2.97 -9.96 -12.56
C ILE A 50 -3.82 -11.20 -12.83
N ASP A 51 -3.57 -11.86 -13.97
CA ASP A 51 -4.18 -13.13 -14.31
C ASP A 51 -3.94 -14.17 -13.22
N ARG A 52 -4.97 -14.97 -12.95
CA ARG A 52 -4.94 -16.01 -11.92
C ARG A 52 -4.51 -17.34 -12.51
N TYR A 53 -3.38 -17.88 -12.07
CA TYR A 53 -2.94 -19.24 -12.43
C TYR A 53 -3.66 -20.29 -11.57
N ILE A 54 -4.16 -21.34 -12.22
CA ILE A 54 -4.79 -22.50 -11.56
C ILE A 54 -3.83 -23.69 -11.73
N ALA A 55 -3.11 -24.01 -10.65
CA ALA A 55 -2.01 -24.98 -10.71
C ALA A 55 -2.49 -26.40 -11.02
N GLU A 56 -3.64 -26.79 -10.48
CA GLU A 56 -4.27 -28.10 -10.67
C GLU A 56 -4.63 -28.35 -12.14
N GLU A 57 -5.06 -27.29 -12.83
CA GLU A 57 -5.48 -27.32 -14.24
C GLU A 57 -4.36 -26.91 -15.21
N ARG A 58 -3.20 -26.49 -14.69
CA ARG A 58 -2.04 -26.01 -15.46
C ARG A 58 -2.37 -24.94 -16.50
N ARG A 59 -3.30 -24.04 -16.18
CA ARG A 59 -3.74 -22.95 -17.07
C ARG A 59 -4.01 -21.69 -16.26
N PHE A 60 -4.11 -20.56 -16.95
CA PHE A 60 -4.67 -19.35 -16.35
C PHE A 60 -6.20 -19.35 -16.44
N ALA A 61 -6.83 -18.73 -15.45
CA ALA A 61 -8.27 -18.47 -15.41
C ALA A 61 -8.68 -17.37 -16.41
N THR A 62 -7.78 -16.42 -16.64
CA THR A 62 -7.88 -15.31 -17.60
C THR A 62 -6.51 -15.13 -18.27
N THR A 63 -6.46 -14.50 -19.44
CA THR A 63 -5.18 -14.31 -20.17
C THR A 63 -4.98 -12.88 -20.66
N ASP A 64 -5.85 -11.97 -20.24
CA ASP A 64 -6.01 -10.61 -20.73
C ASP A 64 -6.21 -9.60 -19.59
N ARG A 65 -5.99 -10.01 -18.34
CA ARG A 65 -6.15 -9.10 -17.18
C ARG A 65 -4.83 -8.45 -16.80
N SER A 66 -4.66 -7.22 -17.27
CA SER A 66 -3.62 -6.30 -16.81
C SER A 66 -4.19 -5.25 -15.87
N TYR A 67 -3.51 -5.01 -14.75
CA TYR A 67 -3.64 -3.77 -13.99
C TYR A 67 -2.87 -2.71 -14.77
N VAL A 68 -3.55 -1.74 -15.39
CA VAL A 68 -2.91 -0.73 -16.26
C VAL A 68 -2.95 0.67 -15.65
N ASN A 69 -1.81 1.19 -15.23
CA ASN A 69 -1.63 2.63 -15.00
C ASN A 69 -0.54 3.15 -15.92
N SER A 70 -0.93 4.00 -16.88
CA SER A 70 0.01 4.70 -17.74
C SER A 70 0.77 5.78 -16.96
N THR A 71 1.93 6.22 -17.45
CA THR A 71 2.65 7.34 -16.83
C THR A 71 1.78 8.61 -16.78
N GLY A 72 0.96 8.86 -17.81
CA GLY A 72 0.03 10.00 -17.83
C GLY A 72 -1.02 9.91 -16.72
N THR A 73 -1.62 8.73 -16.54
CA THR A 73 -2.54 8.42 -15.44
C THR A 73 -1.90 8.67 -14.08
N LEU A 74 -0.66 8.21 -13.88
CA LEU A 74 0.07 8.40 -12.63
C LEU A 74 0.34 9.88 -12.33
N ILE A 75 0.79 10.65 -13.33
CA ILE A 75 1.00 12.10 -13.19
C ILE A 75 -0.31 12.79 -12.82
N HIS A 76 -1.41 12.44 -13.49
CA HIS A 76 -2.73 12.99 -13.21
C HIS A 76 -3.17 12.69 -11.76
N PHE A 77 -3.09 11.43 -11.32
CA PHE A 77 -3.46 11.05 -9.94
C PHE A 77 -2.62 11.72 -8.88
N LEU A 78 -1.29 11.72 -9.03
CA LEU A 78 -0.40 12.34 -8.04
C LEU A 78 -0.63 13.85 -7.96
N THR A 79 -0.83 14.51 -9.10
CA THR A 79 -1.17 15.93 -9.15
C THR A 79 -2.50 16.18 -8.43
N ARG A 80 -3.52 15.38 -8.73
CA ARG A 80 -4.86 15.60 -8.19
C ARG A 80 -4.95 15.31 -6.69
N MET A 81 -4.32 14.24 -6.22
CA MET A 81 -4.24 13.93 -4.79
C MET A 81 -3.59 15.07 -3.99
N ARG A 82 -2.54 15.68 -4.53
CA ARG A 82 -1.88 16.84 -3.92
C ARG A 82 -2.82 18.04 -3.81
N GLU A 83 -3.61 18.32 -4.84
CA GLU A 83 -4.62 19.40 -4.82
C GLU A 83 -5.72 19.16 -3.78
N LEU A 84 -6.14 17.91 -3.61
CA LEU A 84 -7.16 17.51 -2.63
C LEU A 84 -6.63 17.44 -1.19
N GLY A 85 -5.31 17.49 -1.01
CA GLY A 85 -4.67 17.26 0.29
C GLY A 85 -4.79 15.82 0.78
N VAL A 86 -4.93 14.86 -0.14
CA VAL A 86 -4.95 13.42 0.13
C VAL A 86 -3.57 12.86 -0.20
N ARG A 87 -3.02 11.98 0.66
CA ARG A 87 -1.67 11.45 0.45
C ARG A 87 -1.71 10.15 -0.35
N PRO A 88 -0.87 9.99 -1.39
CA PRO A 88 -0.80 8.74 -2.11
C PRO A 88 -0.11 7.66 -1.27
N VAL A 89 -0.72 6.48 -1.19
CA VAL A 89 -0.04 5.23 -0.85
C VAL A 89 0.47 4.63 -2.15
N LEU A 90 1.78 4.69 -2.35
CA LEU A 90 2.45 4.33 -3.59
C LEU A 90 2.65 2.81 -3.64
N ALA A 91 1.69 2.10 -4.21
CA ALA A 91 1.70 0.64 -4.31
C ALA A 91 2.62 0.17 -5.44
N CYS A 92 3.74 -0.45 -5.08
CA CYS A 92 4.76 -0.96 -5.98
C CYS A 92 4.73 -2.49 -6.02
N TRP A 93 4.34 -3.04 -7.17
CA TRP A 93 4.25 -4.49 -7.41
C TRP A 93 5.53 -5.09 -7.99
N SER A 94 6.42 -4.25 -8.52
CA SER A 94 7.66 -4.73 -9.13
C SER A 94 8.73 -3.64 -9.13
N ILE A 95 9.98 -4.02 -9.41
CA ILE A 95 11.10 -3.07 -9.49
C ILE A 95 10.82 -1.85 -10.39
N PRO A 96 10.22 -2.00 -11.60
CA PRO A 96 9.83 -0.84 -12.40
C PRO A 96 8.96 0.20 -11.67
N PHE A 97 8.04 -0.23 -10.79
CA PHE A 97 7.18 0.69 -10.04
C PHE A 97 8.00 1.49 -9.03
N VAL A 98 8.95 0.83 -8.34
CA VAL A 98 9.87 1.51 -7.41
C VAL A 98 10.76 2.51 -8.14
N ARG A 99 11.22 2.17 -9.36
CA ARG A 99 12.05 3.06 -10.18
C ARG A 99 11.31 4.33 -10.62
N MET A 100 9.98 4.31 -10.72
CA MET A 100 9.18 5.49 -11.04
C MET A 100 9.15 6.53 -9.92
N LEU A 101 9.46 6.13 -8.67
CA LEU A 101 9.45 7.05 -7.52
C LEU A 101 10.45 8.18 -7.69
N GLU A 102 11.66 7.90 -8.17
CA GLU A 102 12.71 8.92 -8.32
C GLU A 102 12.32 10.03 -9.32
N PRO A 103 11.86 9.72 -10.56
CA PRO A 103 11.27 10.72 -11.44
C PRO A 103 10.14 11.52 -10.78
N PHE A 104 9.22 10.88 -10.04
CA PHE A 104 8.13 11.60 -9.38
C PHE A 104 8.60 12.53 -8.25
N PHE A 105 9.66 12.18 -7.53
CA PHE A 105 10.33 13.11 -6.62
C PHE A 105 11.00 14.27 -7.36
N GLN A 106 11.69 14.01 -8.47
CA GLN A 106 12.34 15.05 -9.28
C GLN A 106 11.33 16.03 -9.89
N MET A 107 10.16 15.52 -10.28
CA MET A 107 9.03 16.31 -10.76
C MET A 107 8.25 17.02 -9.65
N GLN A 108 8.64 16.84 -8.38
CA GLN A 108 7.96 17.43 -7.21
C GLN A 108 6.49 17.01 -7.11
N LEU A 109 6.14 15.81 -7.56
CA LEU A 109 4.80 15.22 -7.43
C LEU A 109 4.58 14.49 -6.11
N LEU A 110 5.66 14.22 -5.36
CA LEU A 110 5.63 13.55 -4.06
C LEU A 110 6.19 14.48 -2.98
N ASP A 111 5.37 14.88 -2.01
CA ASP A 111 5.89 15.53 -0.79
C ASP A 111 6.44 14.47 0.17
N GLY A 112 7.55 14.76 0.83
CA GLY A 112 8.17 13.85 1.80
C GLY A 112 7.53 13.93 3.20
N PRO A 113 7.50 12.81 3.97
CA PRO A 113 7.93 11.48 3.57
C PRO A 113 6.88 10.75 2.71
N ALA A 114 7.29 10.17 1.59
CA ALA A 114 6.40 9.37 0.74
C ALA A 114 6.10 8.02 1.41
N TYR A 115 4.85 7.54 1.27
CA TYR A 115 4.45 6.25 1.83
C TYR A 115 4.38 5.19 0.73
N VAL A 116 5.30 4.23 0.76
CA VAL A 116 5.47 3.22 -0.29
C VAL A 116 5.00 1.86 0.22
N LEU A 117 4.05 1.26 -0.48
CA LEU A 117 3.54 -0.07 -0.22
C LEU A 117 4.21 -1.07 -1.17
N LEU A 118 5.04 -1.95 -0.63
CA LEU A 118 5.73 -3.01 -1.35
C LEU A 118 4.80 -4.23 -1.44
N VAL A 119 4.19 -4.41 -2.60
CA VAL A 119 3.18 -5.44 -2.83
C VAL A 119 3.86 -6.74 -3.22
N HIS A 120 3.71 -7.75 -2.37
CA HIS A 120 4.09 -9.11 -2.70
C HIS A 120 2.89 -9.91 -3.20
N THR A 121 3.13 -10.89 -4.06
CA THR A 121 2.08 -11.76 -4.59
C THR A 121 2.57 -13.19 -4.66
N GLU A 122 1.68 -14.13 -4.38
CA GLU A 122 1.86 -15.56 -4.56
C GLU A 122 0.67 -16.12 -5.36
N ALA A 123 0.75 -17.41 -5.70
CA ALA A 123 -0.35 -18.08 -6.37
C ALA A 123 -1.71 -17.80 -5.65
N PRO A 124 -2.77 -17.47 -6.39
CA PRO A 124 -2.88 -17.59 -7.85
C PRO A 124 -2.41 -16.36 -8.65
N VAL A 125 -2.02 -15.23 -8.04
CA VAL A 125 -1.65 -14.00 -8.80
C VAL A 125 -0.13 -13.82 -8.78
N LEU A 126 0.49 -13.73 -9.95
CA LEU A 126 1.96 -13.68 -10.08
C LEU A 126 2.46 -12.32 -10.57
N GLY A 127 1.67 -11.27 -10.33
CA GLY A 127 1.90 -9.92 -10.85
C GLY A 127 2.94 -9.10 -10.10
N GLY A 128 3.41 -9.57 -8.94
CA GLY A 128 4.45 -8.91 -8.18
C GLY A 128 5.52 -9.83 -7.62
N HIS A 129 6.39 -9.29 -6.76
CA HIS A 129 7.48 -10.05 -6.18
C HIS A 129 6.96 -11.11 -5.19
N PRO A 130 7.63 -12.27 -5.06
CA PRO A 130 7.22 -13.30 -4.11
C PRO A 130 7.42 -12.83 -2.66
N ALA A 131 6.55 -13.27 -1.75
CA ALA A 131 6.55 -12.89 -0.33
C ALA A 131 7.66 -13.59 0.46
N THR A 132 8.91 -13.28 0.09
CA THR A 132 10.13 -13.88 0.65
C THR A 132 11.13 -12.79 1.02
N ALA A 133 12.14 -13.14 1.82
CA ALA A 133 13.24 -12.22 2.15
C ALA A 133 13.96 -11.70 0.89
N ALA A 134 14.14 -12.54 -0.12
CA ALA A 134 14.75 -12.13 -1.40
C ALA A 134 13.83 -11.19 -2.20
N GLY A 135 12.51 -11.45 -2.21
CA GLY A 135 11.52 -10.56 -2.83
C GLY A 135 11.53 -9.18 -2.20
N LEU A 136 11.50 -9.11 -0.87
CA LEU A 136 11.60 -7.85 -0.13
C LEU A 136 12.94 -7.15 -0.39
N ARG A 137 14.07 -7.89 -0.33
CA ARG A 137 15.41 -7.33 -0.58
C ARG A 137 15.49 -6.66 -1.96
N ALA A 138 14.92 -7.26 -2.99
CA ALA A 138 14.93 -6.70 -4.34
C ALA A 138 14.28 -5.31 -4.39
N TYR A 139 13.16 -5.11 -3.69
CA TYR A 139 12.55 -3.79 -3.55
C TYR A 139 13.45 -2.82 -2.80
N LEU A 140 13.93 -3.21 -1.63
CA LEU A 140 14.72 -2.35 -0.75
C LEU A 140 16.04 -1.89 -1.41
N ASP A 141 16.68 -2.76 -2.18
CA ASP A 141 17.90 -2.41 -2.92
C ASP A 141 17.65 -1.39 -4.03
N THR A 142 16.40 -1.27 -4.50
CA THR A 142 16.00 -0.33 -5.55
C THR A 142 15.32 0.95 -5.02
N LEU A 143 14.95 1.01 -3.74
CA LEU A 143 14.35 2.22 -3.17
C LEU A 143 15.32 3.41 -3.28
N PRO A 144 14.84 4.62 -3.65
CA PRO A 144 15.67 5.83 -3.64
C PRO A 144 16.24 6.09 -2.24
N ARG A 145 17.58 6.09 -2.09
CA ARG A 145 18.25 6.17 -0.78
C ARG A 145 18.23 7.57 -0.15
N ASP A 146 18.25 8.61 -0.97
CA ASP A 146 18.32 10.01 -0.53
C ASP A 146 16.94 10.69 -0.51
N ARG A 147 15.86 9.90 -0.47
CA ARG A 147 14.48 10.40 -0.43
C ARG A 147 13.82 10.04 0.90
N PRO A 148 13.01 10.95 1.47
CA PRO A 148 12.27 10.65 2.69
C PRO A 148 11.14 9.66 2.35
N ILE A 149 11.34 8.38 2.68
CA ILE A 149 10.40 7.30 2.38
C ILE A 149 10.11 6.52 3.66
N GLN A 150 8.82 6.33 3.93
CA GLN A 150 8.33 5.27 4.82
C GLN A 150 7.85 4.13 3.92
N TRP A 151 8.34 2.91 4.12
CA TRP A 151 7.94 1.76 3.31
C TRP A 151 7.22 0.72 4.18
N THR A 152 6.23 0.05 3.61
CA THR A 152 5.43 -0.99 4.25
C THR A 152 5.34 -2.21 3.33
N VAL A 153 5.21 -3.42 3.89
CA VAL A 153 4.98 -4.64 3.10
C VAL A 153 3.53 -5.09 3.20
N ASN A 154 2.94 -5.58 2.11
CA ASN A 154 1.74 -6.41 2.13
C ASN A 154 1.84 -7.60 1.16
N GLY A 155 0.79 -8.43 1.12
CA GLY A 155 0.71 -9.63 0.31
C GLY A 155 -0.66 -9.83 -0.34
N LYS A 156 -0.78 -9.63 -1.65
CA LYS A 156 -2.06 -9.59 -2.36
C LYS A 156 -2.10 -10.47 -3.62
N PRO A 157 -2.44 -11.77 -3.49
CA PRO A 157 -2.56 -12.54 -2.25
C PRO A 157 -1.22 -13.17 -1.87
N ALA A 158 -0.82 -13.06 -0.61
CA ALA A 158 0.30 -13.82 -0.07
C ALA A 158 0.25 -13.86 1.47
N ASN A 159 0.72 -14.95 2.07
CA ASN A 159 1.08 -14.94 3.49
C ASN A 159 2.38 -14.16 3.66
N ILE A 160 2.32 -13.07 4.44
CA ILE A 160 3.48 -12.20 4.71
C ILE A 160 4.02 -12.30 6.13
N LEU A 161 3.59 -13.24 6.97
CA LEU A 161 4.01 -13.29 8.38
C LEU A 161 5.54 -13.41 8.53
N ALA A 162 6.20 -14.17 7.66
CA ALA A 162 7.66 -14.27 7.63
C ALA A 162 8.31 -12.94 7.16
N THR A 163 7.80 -12.35 6.08
CA THR A 163 8.28 -11.08 5.53
C THR A 163 8.01 -9.89 6.46
N ALA A 164 6.95 -9.96 7.28
CA ALA A 164 6.62 -8.97 8.29
C ALA A 164 7.71 -8.90 9.37
N ALA A 165 8.22 -10.04 9.83
CA ALA A 165 9.33 -10.07 10.79
C ALA A 165 10.60 -9.40 10.23
N GLU A 166 10.90 -9.65 8.95
CA GLU A 166 12.03 -9.02 8.26
C GLU A 166 11.79 -7.51 8.07
N ALA A 167 10.57 -7.12 7.67
CA ALA A 167 10.20 -5.71 7.53
C ALA A 167 10.39 -4.95 8.85
N ILE A 168 9.92 -5.52 9.96
CA ILE A 168 10.08 -4.96 11.30
C ILE A 168 11.56 -4.77 11.64
N ARG A 169 12.39 -5.80 11.42
CA ARG A 169 13.84 -5.77 11.70
C ARG A 169 14.59 -4.73 10.88
N LEU A 170 14.18 -4.51 9.64
CA LEU A 170 14.80 -3.55 8.73
C LEU A 170 14.22 -2.13 8.86
N GLY A 171 13.32 -1.90 9.81
CA GLY A 171 12.73 -0.59 10.10
C GLY A 171 11.55 -0.18 9.21
N GLY A 172 11.03 -1.08 8.37
CA GLY A 172 9.82 -0.85 7.58
C GLY A 172 8.54 -1.22 8.31
N HIS A 173 7.39 -0.97 7.68
CA HIS A 173 6.08 -1.20 8.27
C HIS A 173 5.38 -2.44 7.69
N VAL A 174 4.23 -2.80 8.25
CA VAL A 174 3.46 -3.97 7.82
C VAL A 174 2.01 -3.58 7.61
N ALA A 175 1.47 -3.91 6.44
CA ALA A 175 0.05 -3.84 6.13
C ALA A 175 -0.49 -5.27 5.96
N ILE A 176 -1.45 -5.63 6.81
CA ILE A 176 -2.01 -6.99 6.89
C ILE A 176 -3.52 -6.94 7.06
N GLY A 177 -4.22 -7.89 6.42
CA GLY A 177 -5.65 -8.07 6.62
C GLY A 177 -6.22 -9.20 5.76
N ILE A 178 -7.42 -9.66 6.11
CA ILE A 178 -8.09 -10.77 5.43
C ILE A 178 -8.49 -10.45 3.99
N GLY A 179 -8.59 -9.15 3.66
CA GLY A 179 -8.90 -8.68 2.29
C GLY A 179 -7.73 -8.87 1.32
N ASP A 180 -6.50 -8.97 1.83
CA ASP A 180 -5.29 -9.20 1.04
C ASP A 180 -5.01 -10.71 0.93
N TYR A 181 -5.07 -11.43 2.05
CA TYR A 181 -4.93 -12.89 2.11
C TYR A 181 -5.77 -13.44 3.27
N PRO A 182 -6.52 -14.54 3.10
CA PRO A 182 -7.44 -15.03 4.14
C PRO A 182 -6.77 -15.76 5.32
N TYR A 183 -5.47 -16.07 5.22
CA TYR A 183 -4.71 -16.80 6.25
C TYR A 183 -5.35 -18.15 6.68
N PRO A 184 -5.66 -19.06 5.73
CA PRO A 184 -6.31 -20.34 6.03
C PRO A 184 -5.47 -21.24 6.96
N GLU A 185 -4.15 -21.08 6.97
CA GLU A 185 -3.22 -21.74 7.89
C GLU A 185 -3.44 -21.33 9.37
N LEU A 186 -4.15 -20.23 9.61
CA LEU A 186 -4.60 -19.78 10.92
C LEU A 186 -6.09 -20.10 11.17
N GLY A 187 -6.74 -20.84 10.27
CA GLY A 187 -8.18 -21.11 10.29
C GLY A 187 -8.97 -19.98 9.65
N LEU A 188 -9.75 -19.26 10.46
CA LEU A 188 -10.61 -18.15 10.01
C LEU A 188 -10.37 -16.91 10.89
N PRO A 189 -9.15 -16.31 10.83
CA PRO A 189 -8.84 -15.18 11.69
C PRO A 189 -9.63 -13.94 11.27
N THR A 190 -9.93 -13.10 12.24
CA THR A 190 -10.41 -11.74 12.05
C THR A 190 -9.24 -10.79 11.75
N ASN A 191 -9.51 -9.61 11.19
CA ASN A 191 -8.48 -8.57 11.02
C ASN A 191 -7.82 -8.20 12.35
N ALA A 192 -8.59 -8.14 13.45
CA ALA A 192 -8.06 -7.81 14.77
C ALA A 192 -7.04 -8.85 15.26
N GLU A 193 -7.28 -10.14 15.02
CA GLU A 193 -6.34 -11.21 15.40
C GLU A 193 -5.06 -11.17 14.56
N LEU A 194 -5.15 -10.85 13.27
CA LEU A 194 -3.98 -10.67 12.40
C LEU A 194 -3.14 -9.47 12.83
N VAL A 195 -3.78 -8.32 13.11
CA VAL A 195 -3.12 -7.12 13.60
C VAL A 195 -2.47 -7.36 14.96
N ALA A 196 -3.17 -8.00 15.90
CA ALA A 196 -2.63 -8.35 17.21
C ALA A 196 -1.39 -9.24 17.09
N ARG A 197 -1.43 -10.26 16.21
CA ARG A 197 -0.29 -11.14 15.94
C ARG A 197 0.94 -10.37 15.44
N VAL A 198 0.76 -9.43 14.51
CA VAL A 198 1.87 -8.60 14.00
C VAL A 198 2.37 -7.61 15.07
N ALA A 199 1.48 -7.04 15.88
CA ALA A 199 1.84 -6.17 17.00
C ALA A 199 2.68 -6.92 18.05
N ASP A 200 2.30 -8.14 18.41
CA ASP A 200 3.05 -8.98 19.35
C ASP A 200 4.40 -9.40 18.76
N LEU A 201 4.46 -9.71 17.46
CA LEU A 201 5.71 -9.94 16.75
C LEU A 201 6.62 -8.70 16.84
N ALA A 202 6.10 -7.50 16.59
CA ALA A 202 6.88 -6.26 16.68
C ALA A 202 7.46 -6.05 18.08
N ARG A 203 6.64 -6.21 19.13
CA ARG A 203 7.10 -6.11 20.53
C ARG A 203 8.14 -7.17 20.87
N SER A 204 7.97 -8.40 20.41
CA SER A 204 8.96 -9.48 20.61
C SER A 204 10.31 -9.19 19.95
N LEU A 205 10.32 -8.35 18.90
CA LEU A 205 11.52 -7.87 18.21
C LEU A 205 12.03 -6.53 18.77
N GLY A 206 11.45 -6.05 19.88
CA GLY A 206 11.87 -4.81 20.56
C GLY A 206 11.41 -3.53 19.86
N ARG A 207 10.33 -3.58 19.07
CA ARG A 207 9.78 -2.42 18.38
C ARG A 207 8.34 -2.14 18.82
N GLU A 208 8.12 -0.91 19.28
CA GLU A 208 6.79 -0.44 19.67
C GLU A 208 5.89 -0.18 18.45
N VAL A 209 4.58 -0.31 18.67
CA VAL A 209 3.55 -0.07 17.64
C VAL A 209 3.06 1.35 17.75
N ALA A 210 3.14 2.10 16.65
CA ALA A 210 2.70 3.48 16.58
C ALA A 210 1.18 3.61 16.84
N THR A 211 0.82 4.60 17.64
CA THR A 211 -0.53 5.15 17.73
C THR A 211 -0.93 5.84 16.42
N PRO A 212 -2.23 6.09 16.18
CA PRO A 212 -2.67 6.87 15.03
C PRO A 212 -2.00 8.25 14.93
N GLU A 213 -1.81 8.95 16.05
CA GLU A 213 -1.14 10.25 16.10
C GLU A 213 0.34 10.15 15.71
N GLU A 214 1.08 9.18 16.26
CA GLU A 214 2.47 8.93 15.88
C GLU A 214 2.59 8.55 14.39
N ALA A 215 1.67 7.72 13.88
CA ALA A 215 1.64 7.38 12.46
C ALA A 215 1.43 8.61 11.57
N ARG A 216 0.58 9.56 11.99
CA ARG A 216 0.39 10.85 11.30
C ARG A 216 1.71 11.65 11.26
N GLU A 217 2.40 11.76 12.39
CA GLU A 217 3.68 12.46 12.47
C GLU A 217 4.76 11.81 11.59
N MET A 218 4.90 10.48 11.67
CA MET A 218 5.87 9.71 10.87
C MET A 218 5.65 9.85 9.36
N LEU A 219 4.39 10.04 8.93
CA LEU A 219 3.98 10.16 7.53
C LEU A 219 3.85 11.63 7.07
N GLY A 220 4.22 12.59 7.93
CA GLY A 220 4.15 14.02 7.63
C GLY A 220 2.73 14.53 7.38
N LEU A 221 1.73 13.84 7.92
CA LEU A 221 0.35 14.30 7.89
C LEU A 221 0.21 15.49 8.83
N ARG A 222 -0.21 16.64 8.31
CA ARG A 222 -0.52 17.79 9.17
C ARG A 222 -1.61 17.35 10.13
N THR A 223 -1.31 17.38 11.43
CA THR A 223 -2.33 17.23 12.48
C THR A 223 -3.27 18.42 12.36
N GLY A 224 -4.37 18.25 11.62
CA GLY A 224 -5.47 19.19 11.62
C GLY A 224 -6.07 19.18 13.03
N ARG A 225 -5.57 20.05 13.91
CA ARG A 225 -6.34 20.49 15.06
C ARG A 225 -7.57 21.19 14.50
N ILE A 226 -8.70 20.50 14.56
CA ILE A 226 -10.00 21.12 14.37
C ILE A 226 -10.25 21.92 15.66
N GLY A 227 -10.14 23.25 15.60
CA GLY A 227 -10.69 24.16 16.61
C GLY A 227 -9.69 24.92 17.48
N GLY A 228 -9.43 26.17 17.08
CA GLY A 228 -9.12 27.33 17.90
C GLY A 228 -9.63 28.55 17.15
#